data_AF-A0AB38G6E0-F1
#
_entry.id   AF-A0AB38G6E0-F1
#
_cell.length_a   1.000
_cell.length_b   1.000
_cell.length_c   1.000
_cell.angle_alpha   90.00
_cell.angle_beta   90.00
_cell.angle_gamma   90.00
#
_symmetry.space_group_name_H-M   'P 1'
#
loop_
_entity.id
_entity.type
_entity.pdbx_description
1 polymer ?
#
loop_
_entity_poly.entity_id
_entity_poly.type
_entity_poly.pdbx_seq_one_letter_code
_entity_poly.pdbx_strand_id
1 'polypeptide(L)'
;MSEAFKIIRGYYLTALGQEPLAYYFKVPRDHPDFEVIEAGQVALTFYQNGEAITSLPALIRVDGVITNAKVVSDYLASERRDHFPMLPIVEISDAFDPLVFNQMSKTFDGLRQELKELAQVHYIQGDLFEFFKEENDE
;
A
#
# COMPACT_ATOMS: atom_id res chain seq x y z
N MET A 1 -27.22 -4.44 17.82
CA MET A 1 -26.05 -5.14 18.40
C MET A 1 -24.83 -4.36 17.96
N SER A 2 -24.09 -3.73 18.87
CA SER A 2 -22.88 -3.00 18.49
C SER A 2 -21.79 -4.03 18.18
N GLU A 3 -21.44 -4.19 16.92
CA GLU A 3 -20.24 -4.92 16.52
C GLU A 3 -19.04 -4.25 17.18
N ALA A 4 -18.31 -5.00 18.00
CA ALA A 4 -17.09 -4.50 18.60
C ALA A 4 -15.97 -4.64 17.57
N PHE A 5 -15.25 -3.55 17.33
CA PHE A 5 -14.13 -3.50 16.41
C PHE A 5 -12.84 -3.14 17.16
N LYS A 6 -11.71 -3.62 16.64
CA LYS A 6 -10.40 -3.03 16.88
C LYS A 6 -10.04 -2.20 15.64
N ILE A 7 -9.46 -1.02 15.86
CA ILE A 7 -8.90 -0.22 14.77
C ILE A 7 -7.39 -0.46 14.74
N ILE A 8 -6.87 -0.80 13.58
CA ILE A 8 -5.45 -1.08 13.37
C ILE A 8 -4.83 0.10 12.65
N ARG A 9 -3.77 0.66 13.22
CA ARG A 9 -2.90 1.61 12.53
C ARG A 9 -1.74 0.82 11.93
N GLY A 10 -1.48 1.02 10.65
CA GLY A 10 -0.40 0.30 9.97
C GLY A 10 0.12 1.02 8.73
N TYR A 11 1.20 0.48 8.19
CA TYR A 11 1.89 1.02 7.02
C TYR A 11 1.98 -0.05 5.93
N TYR A 12 1.68 0.31 4.68
CA TYR A 12 1.85 -0.62 3.57
C TYR A 12 3.30 -1.02 3.37
N LEU A 13 3.50 -2.31 3.09
CA LEU A 13 4.78 -2.89 2.72
C LEU A 13 4.78 -3.10 1.20
N THR A 14 5.64 -2.36 0.51
CA THR A 14 5.80 -2.40 -0.95
C THR A 14 7.21 -2.84 -1.32
N ALA A 15 7.47 -3.19 -2.58
CA ALA A 15 8.83 -3.46 -3.04
C ALA A 15 9.78 -2.26 -2.86
N LEU A 16 9.26 -1.03 -2.69
CA LEU A 16 10.04 0.17 -2.37
C LEU A 16 10.34 0.32 -0.86
N GLY A 17 9.83 -0.59 -0.04
CA GLY A 17 9.88 -0.53 1.42
C GLY A 17 8.53 -0.18 2.05
N GLN A 18 8.59 0.28 3.29
CA GLN A 18 7.41 0.72 4.03
C GLN A 18 6.98 2.12 3.54
N GLU A 19 5.68 2.28 3.26
CA GLU A 19 5.14 3.60 2.93
C GLU A 19 5.24 4.57 4.13
N PRO A 20 5.41 5.88 3.89
CA PRO A 20 5.57 6.86 4.96
C PRO A 20 4.25 7.21 5.67
N LEU A 21 3.11 7.02 5.00
CA LEU A 21 1.79 7.35 5.53
C LEU A 21 1.20 6.18 6.30
N ALA A 22 0.66 6.46 7.48
CA ALA A 22 -0.09 5.49 8.24
C ALA A 22 -1.54 5.45 7.75
N TYR A 23 -2.09 4.24 7.64
CA TYR A 23 -3.48 3.99 7.30
C TYR A 23 -4.19 3.28 8.46
N TYR A 24 -5.52 3.33 8.43
CA TYR A 24 -6.37 2.75 9.44
C TYR A 24 -7.23 1.64 8.84
N PHE A 25 -7.28 0.52 9.56
CA PHE A 25 -7.98 -0.71 9.19
C PHE A 25 -8.87 -1.15 10.33
N LYS A 26 -9.80 -2.06 10.09
CA LYS A 26 -10.72 -2.58 11.11
C LYS A 26 -10.70 -4.09 11.19
N VAL A 27 -10.81 -4.60 12.42
CA VAL A 27 -10.96 -6.02 12.72
C VAL A 27 -12.26 -6.21 13.49
N PRO A 28 -13.24 -6.95 12.97
CA PRO A 28 -14.46 -7.23 13.71
C PRO A 28 -14.22 -8.29 14.79
N ARG A 29 -15.02 -8.29 15.86
CA ARG A 29 -14.86 -9.19 17.02
C ARG A 29 -14.93 -10.68 16.69
N ASP A 30 -15.62 -11.05 15.62
CA ASP A 30 -15.73 -12.43 15.14
C ASP A 30 -14.54 -12.88 14.29
N HIS A 31 -13.59 -11.99 14.00
CA HIS A 31 -12.37 -12.33 13.28
C HIS A 31 -11.50 -13.31 14.10
N PRO A 32 -10.94 -14.38 13.51
CA PRO A 32 -10.09 -15.35 14.22
C PRO A 32 -8.92 -14.70 14.95
N ASP A 33 -8.28 -13.73 14.29
CA ASP A 33 -7.11 -13.02 14.83
C ASP A 33 -7.45 -11.86 15.77
N PHE A 34 -8.73 -11.65 16.11
CA PHE A 34 -9.15 -10.46 16.85
C PHE A 34 -8.38 -10.29 18.16
N GLU A 35 -8.14 -11.37 18.92
CA GLU A 35 -7.46 -11.28 20.22
C GLU A 35 -5.93 -11.34 20.15
N VAL A 36 -5.38 -11.84 19.05
CA VAL A 36 -3.93 -12.07 18.90
C VAL A 36 -3.22 -11.01 18.07
N ILE A 37 -3.96 -10.13 17.38
CA ILE A 37 -3.37 -9.05 16.60
C ILE A 37 -2.66 -8.01 17.49
N GLU A 38 -1.40 -7.74 17.19
CA GLU A 38 -0.52 -6.85 17.96
C GLU A 38 0.46 -6.06 17.07
N ALA A 39 1.06 -5.02 17.66
CA ALA A 39 2.06 -4.20 17.00
C ALA A 39 3.31 -5.03 16.64
N GLY A 40 3.88 -4.77 15.46
CA GLY A 40 5.03 -5.48 14.93
C GLY A 40 4.68 -6.70 14.07
N GLN A 41 3.42 -7.14 14.03
CA GLN A 41 2.99 -8.18 13.10
C GLN A 41 2.82 -7.64 11.68
N VAL A 42 2.76 -8.55 10.71
CA VAL A 42 2.37 -8.24 9.34
C VAL A 42 0.97 -8.80 9.10
N ALA A 43 0.09 -8.01 8.51
CA ALA A 43 -1.29 -8.40 8.25
C ALA A 43 -1.64 -8.24 6.77
N LEU A 44 -2.54 -9.09 6.28
CA LEU A 44 -3.08 -9.05 4.93
C LEU A 44 -4.36 -8.22 4.88
N THR A 45 -4.47 -7.38 3.86
CA THR A 45 -5.63 -6.52 3.58
C THR A 45 -5.68 -6.19 2.09
N PHE A 46 -6.44 -5.18 1.69
CA PHE A 46 -6.47 -4.65 0.33
C PHE A 46 -5.66 -3.35 0.24
N TYR A 47 -5.23 -2.96 -0.96
CA TYR A 47 -4.53 -1.69 -1.14
C TYR A 47 -5.52 -0.53 -1.27
N GLN A 48 -5.25 0.54 -0.51
CA GLN A 48 -5.93 1.83 -0.62
C GLN A 48 -4.89 2.95 -0.74
N ASN A 49 -5.26 4.00 -1.45
CA ASN A 49 -4.60 5.30 -1.34
C ASN A 49 -5.63 6.33 -0.85
N GLY A 50 -5.23 7.60 -0.71
CA GLY A 50 -6.13 8.65 -0.23
C GLY A 50 -7.35 8.94 -1.11
N GLU A 51 -7.44 8.34 -2.30
CA GLU A 51 -8.48 8.63 -3.29
C GLU A 51 -9.33 7.39 -3.65
N ALA A 52 -8.79 6.18 -3.52
CA ALA A 52 -9.41 4.95 -3.99
C ALA A 52 -9.04 3.72 -3.16
N ILE A 53 -10.01 2.81 -3.07
CA ILE A 53 -9.81 1.43 -2.63
C ILE A 53 -9.68 0.54 -3.87
N THR A 54 -8.72 -0.37 -3.87
CA THR A 54 -8.50 -1.33 -4.96
C THR A 54 -8.77 -2.77 -4.49
N SER A 55 -8.96 -3.68 -5.44
CA SER A 55 -9.07 -5.12 -5.16
C SER A 55 -7.70 -5.82 -5.02
N LEU A 56 -6.59 -5.07 -5.06
CA LEU A 56 -5.26 -5.64 -4.95
C LEU A 56 -4.99 -6.10 -3.51
N PRO A 57 -4.49 -7.33 -3.30
CA PRO A 57 -4.03 -7.75 -1.98
C PRO A 57 -2.80 -6.92 -1.58
N ALA A 58 -2.73 -6.60 -0.29
CA ALA A 58 -1.67 -5.77 0.27
C ALA A 58 -1.25 -6.27 1.65
N LEU A 59 0.04 -6.14 1.94
CA LEU A 59 0.60 -6.40 3.26
C LEU A 59 0.80 -5.08 3.98
N ILE A 60 0.47 -5.07 5.28
CA ILE A 60 0.76 -3.95 6.16
C ILE A 60 1.60 -4.40 7.34
N ARG A 61 2.49 -3.53 7.79
CA ARG A 61 3.11 -3.64 9.12
C ARG A 61 2.17 -3.00 10.13
N VAL A 62 1.75 -3.76 11.14
CA VAL A 62 0.94 -3.25 12.24
C VAL A 62 1.83 -2.38 13.13
N ASP A 63 1.45 -1.11 13.29
CA ASP A 63 2.13 -0.16 14.17
C ASP A 63 1.43 -0.04 15.52
N GLY A 64 0.09 -0.11 15.54
CA GLY A 64 -0.68 -0.02 16.78
C GLY A 64 -2.09 -0.57 16.67
N VAL A 65 -2.61 -1.05 17.80
CA VAL A 65 -3.96 -1.60 17.94
C VAL A 65 -4.76 -0.70 18.89
N ILE A 66 -5.82 -0.09 18.38
CA ILE A 66 -6.68 0.84 19.09
C ILE A 66 -7.94 0.10 19.55
N THR A 67 -8.09 -0.01 20.87
CA THR A 67 -9.16 -0.77 21.53
C THR A 67 -10.09 0.11 22.38
N ASN A 68 -9.72 1.37 22.63
CA ASN A 68 -10.52 2.27 23.47
C ASN A 68 -11.88 2.53 22.80
N ALA A 69 -12.97 2.14 23.48
CA ALA A 69 -14.32 2.18 22.91
C ALA A 69 -14.74 3.56 22.39
N LYS A 70 -14.35 4.65 23.05
CA LYS A 70 -14.66 6.02 22.61
C LYS A 70 -13.93 6.33 21.31
N VAL A 71 -12.63 6.09 21.28
CA VAL A 71 -11.77 6.33 20.11
C VAL A 71 -12.22 5.48 18.92
N VAL A 72 -12.50 4.19 19.14
CA VAL A 72 -13.03 3.29 18.11
C VAL A 72 -14.36 3.82 17.56
N SER A 73 -15.28 4.26 18.43
CA SER A 73 -16.55 4.85 18.00
C SER A 73 -16.34 6.11 17.16
N ASP A 74 -15.35 6.94 17.49
CA ASP A 74 -15.04 8.16 16.72
C ASP A 74 -14.53 7.82 15.31
N TYR A 75 -13.68 6.80 15.16
CA TYR A 75 -13.24 6.30 13.84
C TYR A 75 -14.41 5.75 13.02
N LEU A 76 -15.26 4.91 13.61
CA LEU A 76 -16.43 4.35 12.94
C LEU A 76 -17.44 5.44 12.53
N ALA A 77 -17.57 6.49 13.35
CA ALA A 77 -18.38 7.65 13.01
C ALA A 77 -17.79 8.44 11.84
N SER A 78 -16.46 8.58 11.78
CA SER A 78 -15.79 9.24 10.64
C SER A 78 -16.01 8.48 9.35
N GLU A 79 -15.80 7.16 9.33
CA GLU A 79 -16.07 6.30 8.17
C GLU A 79 -17.49 6.53 7.60
N ARG A 80 -18.50 6.66 8.47
CA ARG A 80 -19.89 6.94 8.05
C ARG A 80 -20.09 8.34 7.50
N ARG A 81 -19.40 9.34 8.04
CA ARG A 81 -19.48 10.73 7.53
C ARG A 81 -18.79 10.86 6.19
N ASP A 82 -17.63 10.23 6.07
CA ASP A 82 -16.73 10.36 4.92
C ASP A 82 -17.14 9.42 3.76
N HIS A 83 -18.09 8.50 4.02
CA HIS A 83 -18.57 7.49 3.06
C HIS A 83 -17.44 6.61 2.51
N PHE A 84 -16.36 6.49 3.27
CA PHE A 84 -15.14 5.79 2.87
C PHE A 84 -14.76 4.78 3.96
N PRO A 85 -14.90 3.47 3.70
CA PRO A 85 -14.69 2.46 4.71
C PRO A 85 -13.21 2.26 5.02
N MET A 86 -12.88 2.11 6.31
CA MET A 86 -11.62 1.50 6.69
C MET A 86 -11.60 0.07 6.17
N LEU A 87 -10.47 -0.33 5.59
CA LEU A 87 -10.32 -1.66 5.03
C LEU A 87 -10.28 -2.73 6.13
N PRO A 88 -10.86 -3.92 5.87
CA PRO A 88 -10.80 -5.03 6.81
C PRO A 88 -9.40 -5.65 6.82
N ILE A 89 -8.96 -6.14 7.98
CA ILE A 89 -7.88 -7.13 8.03
C ILE A 89 -8.47 -8.49 7.63
N VAL A 90 -7.73 -9.22 6.81
CA VAL A 90 -8.12 -10.56 6.32
C VAL A 90 -7.50 -11.65 7.21
N GLU A 91 -6.23 -11.51 7.55
CA GLU A 91 -5.49 -12.42 8.43
C GLU A 91 -4.16 -11.77 8.88
N ILE A 92 -3.59 -12.28 9.96
CA ILE A 92 -2.17 -12.10 10.27
C ILE A 92 -1.36 -13.00 9.33
N SER A 93 -0.35 -12.42 8.67
CA SER A 93 0.49 -13.13 7.71
C SER A 93 1.69 -13.77 8.40
N ASP A 94 1.61 -15.07 8.67
CA ASP A 94 2.74 -15.88 9.15
C ASP A 94 3.76 -16.19 8.03
N ALA A 95 3.36 -15.99 6.78
CA ALA A 95 4.18 -16.27 5.59
C ALA A 95 5.14 -15.13 5.22
N PHE A 96 5.13 -14.02 5.96
CA PHE A 96 6.02 -12.90 5.67
C PHE A 96 7.48 -13.23 6.02
N ASP A 97 8.29 -13.50 4.99
CA ASP A 97 9.73 -13.65 5.12
C ASP A 97 10.45 -12.34 4.70
N PRO A 98 11.12 -11.64 5.63
CA PRO A 98 11.89 -10.42 5.32
C PRO A 98 12.97 -10.62 4.26
N LEU A 99 13.54 -11.82 4.13
CA LEU A 99 14.56 -12.11 3.12
C LEU A 99 13.94 -12.17 1.72
N VAL A 100 12.77 -12.81 1.60
CA VAL A 100 11.99 -12.83 0.34
C VAL A 100 11.56 -11.42 -0.02
N PHE A 101 11.12 -10.63 0.97
CA PHE A 101 10.74 -9.23 0.74
C PHE A 101 11.91 -8.37 0.26
N ASN A 102 13.10 -8.54 0.84
CA ASN A 102 14.31 -7.86 0.37
C ASN A 102 14.68 -8.27 -1.06
N GLN A 103 14.49 -9.55 -1.41
CA GLN A 103 14.69 -10.00 -2.79
C GLN A 103 13.70 -9.33 -3.76
N MET A 104 12.43 -9.19 -3.36
CA MET A 104 11.40 -8.47 -4.13
C MET A 104 11.82 -7.01 -4.38
N SER A 105 12.34 -6.32 -3.37
CA SER A 105 12.87 -4.95 -3.52
C SER A 105 14.01 -4.87 -4.54
N LYS A 106 15.00 -5.77 -4.46
CA LYS A 106 16.11 -5.82 -5.43
C LYS A 106 15.64 -6.11 -6.85
N THR A 107 14.70 -7.04 -7.00
CA THR A 107 14.11 -7.36 -8.31
C THR A 107 13.37 -6.15 -8.89
N PHE A 108 12.64 -5.39 -8.06
CA PHE A 108 11.98 -4.17 -8.50
C PHE A 108 12.96 -3.05 -8.88
N ASP A 109 14.09 -2.93 -8.18
CA ASP A 109 15.16 -2.01 -8.57
C ASP A 109 15.73 -2.34 -9.96
N GLY A 110 15.91 -3.63 -10.27
CA GLY A 110 16.29 -4.09 -11.61
C GLY A 110 15.24 -3.74 -12.66
N LEU A 111 13.96 -4.03 -12.39
CA LEU A 111 12.85 -3.66 -13.27
C LEU A 111 12.81 -2.14 -13.52
N ARG A 112 13.09 -1.32 -12.50
CA ARG A 112 13.13 0.14 -12.64
C ARG A 112 14.27 0.60 -13.54
N GLN A 113 15.41 -0.10 -13.56
CA GLN A 113 16.50 0.18 -14.50
C GLN A 113 16.06 -0.17 -15.93
N GLU A 114 15.49 -1.36 -16.14
CA GLU A 114 14.99 -1.79 -17.44
C GLU A 114 13.94 -0.82 -18.00
N LEU A 115 12.98 -0.37 -17.18
CA LEU A 115 12.00 0.64 -17.58
C LEU A 115 12.65 1.95 -18.04
N LYS A 116 13.73 2.39 -17.37
CA LYS A 116 14.47 3.60 -17.77
C LYS A 116 15.18 3.39 -19.09
N GLU A 117 15.83 2.25 -19.29
CA GLU A 117 16.53 1.92 -20.53
C GLU A 117 15.55 1.87 -21.70
N LEU A 118 14.43 1.15 -21.56
CA LEU A 118 13.40 1.06 -22.60
C LEU A 118 12.76 2.43 -22.91
N ALA A 119 12.53 3.25 -21.89
CA ALA A 119 12.03 4.62 -22.09
C ALA A 119 13.08 5.52 -22.81
N GLN A 120 14.37 5.33 -22.53
CA GLN A 120 15.45 6.03 -23.23
C GLN A 120 15.61 5.56 -24.68
N VAL A 121 15.39 4.28 -24.97
CA VAL A 121 15.35 3.77 -26.36
C VAL A 121 14.27 4.47 -27.17
N HIS A 122 13.12 4.80 -26.57
CA HIS A 122 12.12 5.66 -27.23
C HIS A 122 12.54 7.12 -27.41
N TYR A 123 13.42 7.65 -26.55
CA TYR A 123 13.98 9.00 -26.72
C TYR A 123 15.04 9.04 -27.85
N ILE A 124 15.81 7.96 -28.04
CA ILE A 124 16.80 7.84 -29.13
C ILE A 124 16.12 7.46 -30.46
N GLN A 125 14.92 6.86 -30.43
CA GLN A 125 14.05 6.76 -31.60
C GLN A 125 13.27 8.06 -31.90
N GLY A 126 13.62 9.16 -31.22
CA GLY A 126 13.24 10.54 -31.52
C GLY A 126 14.31 11.34 -32.26
N ASP A 127 15.49 10.77 -32.55
CA ASP A 127 16.47 11.38 -33.47
C ASP A 127 16.07 11.21 -34.95
N LEU A 128 14.87 10.69 -35.21
CA LEU A 128 14.17 10.86 -36.49
C LEU A 128 13.65 12.30 -36.71
N PHE A 129 14.16 13.28 -35.96
CA PHE A 129 14.10 14.70 -36.31
C PHE A 129 15.46 15.25 -36.80
N GLU A 130 16.41 14.39 -37.19
CA GLU A 130 17.52 14.75 -38.09
C GLU A 130 17.10 14.80 -39.58
N PHE A 131 15.90 15.31 -39.92
CA PHE A 131 15.49 15.45 -41.34
C PHE A 131 14.97 16.82 -41.77
N PHE A 132 15.14 17.86 -40.97
CA PHE A 132 15.07 19.23 -41.48
C PHE A 132 16.20 20.09 -40.93
N LYS A 133 17.44 19.63 -41.15
CA LYS A 133 18.56 20.55 -41.30
C LYS A 133 18.82 20.69 -42.80
N GLU A 134 18.64 21.90 -43.31
CA GLU A 134 19.37 22.60 -44.39
C GLU A 134 18.44 23.67 -44.97
N GLU A 135 18.66 24.91 -44.55
CA GLU A 135 19.40 25.92 -45.31
C GLU A 135 18.52 26.59 -46.38
N ASN A 136 18.26 27.87 -46.20
CA ASN A 136 18.54 28.82 -47.26
C ASN A 136 18.91 30.17 -46.65
N ASP A 137 20.06 30.63 -47.10
CA ASP A 137 20.64 31.95 -46.93
C ASP A 137 19.69 33.06 -47.43
N GLU A 138 19.63 34.17 -46.68
CA GLU A 138 19.74 35.56 -47.16
C GLU A 138 19.78 36.55 -45.98
#